data_AF-A0A4W5LNX8-F1
#
_entry.id   AF-A0A4W5LNX8-F1
#
_cell.length_a   1.000
_cell.length_b   1.000
_cell.length_c   1.000
_cell.angle_alpha   90.00
_cell.angle_beta   90.00
_cell.angle_gamma   90.00
#
_symmetry.space_group_name_H-M   'P 1'
#
loop_
_entity.id
_entity.type
_entity.pdbx_description
1 polymer ?
#
loop_
_entity_poly.entity_id
_entity_poly.type
_entity_poly.pdbx_seq_one_letter_code
_entity_poly.pdbx_strand_id
1 'polypeptide(L)'
;MEGCFCPEGTILFNTFSDTCVRDCGCTGPDGKPKQFGETWYSNCQNCKCNADTLSVQCEPVKCPSQEINTCKKYEVLVNETVDCCQINTCGE
;
A
#
# COMPACT_ATOMS: atom_id res chain seq x y z
N MET A 1 25.70 34.29 -1.05
CA MET A 1 24.59 33.60 -1.70
C MET A 1 23.88 32.82 -0.61
N GLU A 2 22.67 33.24 -0.27
CA GLU A 2 21.83 32.54 0.72
C GLU A 2 20.95 31.54 -0.04
N GLY A 3 20.85 30.32 0.48
CA GLY A 3 20.07 29.24 -0.12
C GLY A 3 19.56 28.31 0.97
N CYS A 4 18.41 27.68 0.73
CA CYS A 4 17.88 26.65 1.60
C CYS A 4 18.61 25.35 1.30
N PHE A 5 19.34 24.83 2.28
CA PHE A 5 20.05 23.56 2.17
C PHE A 5 19.52 22.60 3.22
N CYS A 6 19.52 21.32 2.87
CA CYS A 6 19.27 20.26 3.84
C CYS A 6 20.36 20.26 4.93
N PRO A 7 20.01 19.90 6.17
CA PRO A 7 20.99 19.76 7.25
C PRO A 7 22.05 18.71 6.93
N GLU A 8 23.19 18.79 7.61
CA GLU A 8 24.34 17.92 7.35
C GLU A 8 23.95 16.42 7.40
N GLY A 9 24.40 15.68 6.37
CA GLY A 9 24.09 14.25 6.23
C GLY A 9 22.69 13.94 5.67
N THR A 10 21.98 14.92 5.11
CA THR A 10 20.70 14.71 4.41
C THR A 10 20.69 15.37 3.03
N ILE A 11 19.86 14.85 2.14
CA ILE A 11 19.67 15.31 0.75
C ILE A 11 18.19 15.56 0.46
N LEU A 12 17.90 16.46 -0.47
CA LEU A 12 16.52 16.68 -0.94
C LEU A 12 15.99 15.41 -1.61
N PHE A 13 14.80 14.97 -1.19
CA PHE A 13 14.14 13.79 -1.74
C PHE A 13 13.82 13.93 -3.23
N ASN A 14 13.33 15.09 -3.66
CA ASN A 14 13.18 15.45 -5.07
C ASN A 14 13.27 16.98 -5.24
N THR A 15 13.31 17.47 -6.48
CA THR A 15 13.38 18.90 -6.81
C THR A 15 12.13 19.72 -6.47
N PHE A 16 11.02 19.07 -6.13
CA PHE A 16 9.72 19.69 -5.87
C PHE A 16 9.27 19.53 -4.39
N SER A 17 10.09 18.91 -3.55
CA SER A 17 9.76 18.55 -2.18
C SER A 17 10.79 19.15 -1.24
N ASP A 18 10.32 19.84 -0.21
CA ASP A 18 11.17 20.38 0.85
C ASP A 18 11.59 19.30 1.88
N THR A 19 11.45 18.02 1.53
CA THR A 19 11.75 16.89 2.42
C THR A 19 13.20 16.46 2.28
N CYS A 20 13.97 16.54 3.36
CA CYS A 20 15.33 16.03 3.43
C CYS A 20 15.34 14.58 3.94
N VAL A 21 16.03 13.70 3.22
CA VAL A 21 16.20 12.28 3.58
C VAL A 21 17.67 11.95 3.75
N ARG A 22 17.99 10.96 4.59
CA ARG A 22 19.37 10.45 4.71
C ARG A 22 19.73 9.55 3.54
N ASP A 23 18.81 8.65 3.19
CA ASP A 23 18.95 7.68 2.11
C ASP A 23 17.78 7.83 1.13
N CYS A 24 18.06 7.71 -0.17
CA CYS A 24 17.01 7.65 -1.19
C CYS A 24 16.28 6.31 -1.09
N GLY A 25 15.08 6.33 -0.50
CA GLY A 25 14.18 5.19 -0.48
C GLY A 25 13.25 5.15 -1.69
N CYS A 26 12.01 4.70 -1.47
CA CYS A 26 10.97 4.68 -2.49
C CYS A 26 10.03 5.89 -2.37
N THR A 27 9.22 6.13 -3.40
CA THR A 27 8.11 7.09 -3.34
C THR A 27 6.82 6.36 -2.97
N GLY A 28 6.18 6.81 -1.89
CA GLY A 28 4.88 6.32 -1.44
C GLY A 28 3.72 6.81 -2.32
N PRO A 29 2.51 6.28 -2.08
CA PRO A 29 1.32 6.62 -2.87
C PRO A 29 0.86 8.08 -2.65
N ASP A 30 1.28 8.68 -1.55
CA ASP A 30 1.08 10.10 -1.21
C ASP A 30 2.17 11.02 -1.79
N GLY A 31 3.09 10.47 -2.60
CA GLY A 31 4.21 11.19 -3.20
C GLY A 31 5.34 11.49 -2.22
N LYS A 32 5.29 10.96 -0.99
CA LYS A 32 6.30 11.19 0.05
C LYS A 32 7.38 10.10 0.05
N PRO A 33 8.58 10.39 0.58
CA PRO A 33 9.61 9.37 0.74
C PRO A 33 9.17 8.27 1.70
N LYS A 34 9.49 7.03 1.34
CA LYS A 34 9.28 5.80 2.11
C LYS A 34 10.62 5.14 2.35
N GLN A 35 10.86 4.69 3.59
CA GLN A 35 12.11 4.03 3.92
C GLN A 35 12.16 2.61 3.36
N PHE A 36 13.36 2.09 3.13
CA PHE A 36 13.53 0.69 2.79
C PHE A 36 12.96 -0.20 3.89
N GLY A 37 12.19 -1.21 3.49
CA GLY A 37 11.46 -2.10 4.40
C GLY A 37 10.07 -1.59 4.80
N GLU A 38 9.74 -0.32 4.55
CA GLU A 38 8.42 0.22 4.87
C GLU A 38 7.33 -0.43 3.99
N THR A 39 6.19 -0.76 4.61
CA THR A 39 5.04 -1.38 3.95
C THR A 39 3.79 -0.53 4.10
N TRP A 40 2.96 -0.49 3.07
CA TRP A 40 1.69 0.25 3.07
C TRP A 40 0.64 -0.41 2.17
N TYR A 41 -0.62 -0.13 2.44
CA TYR A 41 -1.73 -0.55 1.59
C TYR A 41 -2.06 0.54 0.57
N SER A 42 -2.21 0.16 -0.70
CA SER A 42 -2.65 1.05 -1.77
C SER A 42 -3.40 0.26 -2.83
N ASN A 43 -4.58 0.73 -3.23
CA ASN A 43 -5.40 0.10 -4.28
C ASN A 43 -5.55 -1.43 -4.12
N CYS A 44 -5.89 -1.90 -2.91
CA CYS A 44 -6.04 -3.33 -2.61
C CYS A 44 -4.79 -4.19 -2.84
N GLN A 45 -3.62 -3.55 -2.78
CA GLN A 45 -2.32 -4.19 -2.79
C GLN A 45 -1.57 -3.81 -1.52
N ASN A 46 -0.85 -4.78 -0.96
CA ASN A 46 0.16 -4.55 0.06
C ASN A 46 1.49 -4.27 -0.66
N CYS A 47 1.96 -3.04 -0.55
CA CYS A 47 3.19 -2.57 -1.16
C CYS A 47 4.31 -2.47 -0.14
N LYS A 48 5.53 -2.77 -0.57
CA LYS A 48 6.76 -2.66 0.22
C LYS A 48 7.81 -1.91 -0.57
N CYS A 49 8.52 -1.01 0.08
CA CYS A 49 9.78 -0.50 -0.45
C CYS A 49 10.87 -1.54 -0.25
N ASN A 50 11.21 -2.28 -1.30
CA ASN A 50 12.19 -3.36 -1.23
C ASN A 50 13.61 -2.78 -1.25
N ALA A 51 14.41 -3.13 -0.23
CA ALA A 51 15.78 -2.66 -0.06
C ALA A 51 16.76 -3.27 -1.07
N ASP A 52 16.49 -4.49 -1.53
CA ASP A 52 17.34 -5.24 -2.44
C ASP A 52 17.15 -4.76 -3.90
N THR A 53 15.90 -4.47 -4.29
CA THR A 53 15.58 -3.99 -5.64
C THR A 53 15.48 -2.47 -5.75
N LEU A 54 15.60 -1.76 -4.62
CA LEU A 54 15.47 -0.30 -4.51
C LEU A 54 14.17 0.23 -5.14
N SER A 55 13.09 -0.54 -5.02
CA SER A 55 11.83 -0.27 -5.72
C SER A 55 10.61 -0.69 -4.92
N VAL A 56 9.45 -0.15 -5.31
CA VAL A 56 8.17 -0.55 -4.72
C VAL A 56 7.74 -1.89 -5.32
N GLN A 57 7.50 -2.86 -4.46
CA GLN A 57 6.92 -4.15 -4.82
C GLN A 57 5.53 -4.25 -4.20
N CYS A 58 4.50 -4.42 -5.02
CA CYS A 58 3.11 -4.54 -4.58
C CYS A 58 2.59 -5.94 -4.86
N GLU A 59 1.96 -6.53 -3.85
CA GLU A 59 1.29 -7.82 -3.96
C GLU A 59 -0.20 -7.64 -3.66
N PRO A 60 -1.10 -8.30 -4.40
CA PRO A 60 -2.52 -8.25 -4.10
C PRO A 60 -2.80 -8.77 -2.70
N VAL A 61 -3.73 -8.12 -1.99
CA VAL A 61 -4.17 -8.58 -0.67
C VAL A 61 -4.68 -10.02 -0.77
N LYS A 62 -4.18 -10.88 0.12
CA LYS A 62 -4.62 -12.28 0.18
C LYS A 62 -5.99 -12.34 0.85
N CYS A 63 -7.00 -12.68 0.08
CA CYS A 63 -8.34 -12.89 0.59
C CYS A 63 -8.51 -14.29 1.18
N PRO A 64 -9.30 -14.44 2.25
CA PRO A 64 -9.64 -15.74 2.78
C PRO A 64 -10.39 -16.57 1.73
N SER A 65 -10.09 -17.85 1.65
CA SER A 65 -10.85 -18.80 0.83
C SER A 65 -12.29 -18.88 1.34
N GLN A 66 -13.25 -18.76 0.44
CA GLN A 66 -14.66 -18.83 0.81
C GLN A 66 -15.21 -20.20 0.55
N GLU A 67 -15.69 -20.84 1.62
CA GLU A 67 -16.52 -22.02 1.51
C GLU A 67 -17.91 -21.56 1.10
N ILE A 68 -18.18 -21.57 -0.21
CA ILE A 68 -19.51 -21.26 -0.74
C ILE A 68 -20.41 -22.46 -0.39
N ASN A 69 -21.01 -22.41 0.79
CA ASN A 69 -22.11 -23.27 1.14
C ASN A 69 -23.32 -22.80 0.33
N THR A 70 -23.99 -23.72 -0.35
CA THR A 70 -25.23 -23.42 -1.07
C THR A 70 -26.23 -22.81 -0.07
N CYS A 71 -26.68 -21.57 -0.33
CA CYS A 71 -27.65 -20.90 0.55
C CYS A 71 -28.93 -21.73 0.69
N LYS A 72 -29.64 -21.58 1.82
CA LYS A 72 -30.92 -22.27 1.98
C LYS A 72 -31.92 -21.78 0.93
N LYS A 73 -32.97 -22.56 0.67
CA LYS A 73 -34.00 -22.27 -0.35
C LYS A 73 -34.65 -20.88 -0.22
N TYR A 74 -34.61 -20.28 0.96
CA TYR A 74 -35.20 -18.96 1.26
C TYR A 74 -34.16 -17.84 1.41
N GLU A 75 -32.87 -18.15 1.27
CA GLU A 75 -31.78 -17.19 1.39
C GLU A 75 -31.23 -16.87 -0.02
N VAL A 76 -30.81 -15.63 -0.22
CA VAL A 76 -30.15 -15.17 -1.45
C VAL A 76 -28.65 -15.04 -1.19
N LEU A 77 -27.85 -15.43 -2.19
CA LEU A 77 -26.42 -15.18 -2.16
C LEU A 77 -26.16 -13.67 -2.32
N VAL A 78 -25.62 -13.05 -1.28
CA VAL A 78 -25.25 -11.64 -1.24
C VAL A 78 -23.74 -11.53 -1.40
N ASN A 79 -23.30 -10.70 -2.34
CA ASN A 79 -21.90 -10.41 -2.59
C ASN A 79 -21.54 -9.02 -2.03
N GLU A 80 -20.66 -8.97 -1.04
CA GLU A 80 -20.20 -7.74 -0.41
C GLU A 80 -18.68 -7.63 -0.50
N THR A 81 -18.16 -6.46 -0.84
CA THR A 81 -16.71 -6.24 -0.81
C THR A 81 -16.32 -5.68 0.56
N VAL A 82 -15.63 -6.48 1.35
CA VAL A 82 -15.11 -6.09 2.68
C VAL A 82 -13.60 -6.10 2.62
N ASP A 83 -12.98 -4.96 2.94
CA ASP A 83 -11.53 -4.81 3.04
C ASP A 83 -10.77 -5.41 1.84
N CYS A 84 -11.14 -4.98 0.64
CA CYS A 84 -10.61 -5.43 -0.66
C CYS A 84 -10.96 -6.87 -1.09
N CYS A 85 -11.69 -7.61 -0.27
CA CYS A 85 -12.08 -8.99 -0.56
C CYS A 85 -13.57 -9.09 -0.86
N GLN A 86 -13.91 -9.79 -1.94
CA GLN A 86 -15.30 -10.13 -2.24
C GLN A 86 -15.74 -11.24 -1.31
N ILE A 87 -16.73 -10.99 -0.47
CA ILE A 87 -17.34 -11.91 0.49
C ILE A 87 -18.73 -12.29 0.04
N ASN A 88 -18.97 -13.59 -0.05
CA ASN A 88 -20.28 -14.16 -0.32
C ASN A 88 -20.91 -14.64 0.99
N THR A 89 -22.07 -14.10 1.33
CA THR A 89 -22.87 -14.49 2.49
C THR A 89 -24.29 -14.83 2.04
N CYS A 90 -25.02 -15.62 2.83
CA CYS A 90 -26.43 -15.90 2.58
C CYS A 90 -27.27 -14.94 3.44
N GLY A 91 -28.01 -14.06 2.78
CA GLY A 91 -28.93 -13.10 3.41
C GLY A 91 -30.39 -13.49 3.17
N GLU A 92 -31.29 -12.95 4.00
CA GLU A 92 -32.75 -13.11 3.86
C GLU A 92 -33.35 -12.16 2.81
#